data_AF-A0A7S0G2M4-F1
#
_entry.id   AF-A0A7S0G2M4-F1
#
_cell.length_a   1.000
_cell.length_b   1.000
_cell.length_c   1.000
_cell.angle_alpha   90.00
_cell.angle_beta   90.00
_cell.angle_gamma   90.00
#
_symmetry.space_group_name_H-M   'P 1'
#
loop_
_entity.id
_entity.type
_entity.pdbx_description
1 polymer ?
#
loop_
_entity_poly.entity_id
_entity_poly.type
_entity_poly.pdbx_seq_one_letter_code
_entity_poly.pdbx_strand_id
1 'polypeptide(L)'
;DDPYMAMSDFVAPLSSGIRDYIGMFACTAGINAEELVEDYKQKNDDYRAIMTEALADRLAEAFAEYMHEEVRKTLWGYAKEESLHKEDLLKIKYEGIRPAPGYPSQPDHTEKLVMWELLEADKAGIGLTESLAMTPPASVSGLLFGHPDSKYFAVGQITKEQATDYQERKSWDTKTAEKWLRPILNYDTDVQEETTMRFVPRERAPDYQERK
;
A
#
# COMPACT_ATOMS: atom_id res chain seq x y z
N ASP A 1 -8.78 -26.43 11.34
CA ASP A 1 -7.67 -25.48 11.40
C ASP A 1 -7.80 -24.49 10.27
N ASP A 2 -7.75 -23.21 10.57
CA ASP A 2 -7.74 -22.16 9.56
C ASP A 2 -6.36 -22.13 8.87
N PRO A 3 -6.30 -21.92 7.54
CA PRO A 3 -5.04 -21.92 6.82
C PRO A 3 -4.18 -20.70 7.16
N TYR A 4 -2.86 -20.89 7.16
CA TYR A 4 -1.92 -19.77 7.04
C TYR A 4 -2.05 -19.17 5.64
N MET A 5 -2.24 -17.86 5.57
CA MET A 5 -2.48 -17.15 4.31
C MET A 5 -1.32 -16.22 3.99
N ALA A 6 -1.00 -16.10 2.71
CA ALA A 6 -0.17 -15.05 2.15
C ALA A 6 -0.93 -14.30 1.05
N MET A 7 -0.67 -13.00 0.87
CA MET A 7 -1.32 -12.21 -0.18
C MET A 7 -1.02 -12.76 -1.58
N SER A 8 0.15 -13.39 -1.76
CA SER A 8 0.54 -14.07 -2.99
C SER A 8 -0.36 -15.25 -3.35
N ASP A 9 -1.09 -15.84 -2.40
CA ASP A 9 -1.95 -17.00 -2.65
C ASP A 9 -3.16 -16.64 -3.53
N PHE A 10 -3.48 -15.35 -3.63
CA PHE A 10 -4.55 -14.81 -4.47
C PHE A 10 -4.09 -14.44 -5.89
N VAL A 11 -2.88 -14.84 -6.28
CA VAL A 11 -2.34 -14.67 -7.63
C VAL A 11 -1.92 -16.04 -8.14
N ALA A 12 -2.27 -16.34 -9.40
CA ALA A 12 -1.95 -17.63 -9.99
C ALA A 12 -0.43 -17.89 -9.95
N PRO A 13 0.00 -19.05 -9.41
CA PRO A 13 1.42 -19.38 -9.35
C PRO A 13 1.96 -19.60 -10.77
N LEU A 14 3.22 -19.27 -11.01
CA LEU A 14 3.85 -19.40 -12.32
C LEU A 14 3.73 -20.83 -12.91
N SER A 15 3.76 -21.86 -12.05
CA SER A 15 3.62 -23.26 -12.44
C SER A 15 2.24 -23.61 -13.01
N SER A 16 1.22 -22.81 -12.74
CA SER A 16 -0.13 -23.02 -13.30
C SER A 16 -0.22 -22.71 -14.80
N GLY A 17 0.71 -21.90 -15.33
CA GLY A 17 0.65 -21.40 -16.71
C GLY A 17 -0.49 -20.41 -16.96
N ILE A 18 -1.25 -20.02 -15.93
CA ILE A 18 -2.32 -19.02 -16.04
C ILE A 18 -1.69 -17.63 -16.03
N ARG A 19 -2.10 -16.81 -17.00
CA ARG A 19 -1.76 -15.38 -17.00
C ARG A 19 -2.69 -14.67 -16.03
N ASP A 20 -2.11 -14.21 -14.93
CA ASP A 20 -2.80 -13.43 -13.91
C ASP A 20 -2.22 -12.02 -13.80
N TYR A 21 -2.87 -11.17 -13.00
CA TYR A 21 -2.62 -9.75 -12.92
C TYR A 21 -2.69 -9.25 -11.48
N ILE A 22 -1.97 -8.16 -11.22
CA ILE A 22 -2.08 -7.39 -9.99
C ILE A 22 -2.14 -5.92 -10.38
N GLY A 23 -3.01 -5.16 -9.70
CA GLY A 23 -3.05 -3.71 -9.84
C GLY A 23 -2.36 -3.02 -8.66
N MET A 24 -2.09 -1.73 -8.83
CA MET A 24 -1.60 -0.87 -7.76
C MET A 24 -2.09 0.55 -7.99
N PHE A 25 -2.15 1.33 -6.91
CA PHE A 25 -2.57 2.72 -6.99
C PHE A 25 -1.94 3.60 -5.92
N ALA A 26 -1.92 4.90 -6.21
CA ALA A 26 -1.71 5.98 -5.26
C ALA A 26 -2.60 7.15 -5.65
N CYS A 27 -3.33 7.73 -4.69
CA CYS A 27 -4.19 8.88 -4.90
C CYS A 27 -4.12 9.85 -3.70
N THR A 28 -4.42 11.11 -3.95
CA THR A 28 -4.45 12.16 -2.92
C THR A 28 -5.67 13.06 -3.12
N ALA A 29 -6.18 13.65 -2.03
CA ALA A 29 -7.23 14.66 -2.10
C ALA A 29 -6.77 15.97 -2.76
N GLY A 30 -5.45 16.19 -2.89
CA GLY A 30 -4.87 17.35 -3.56
C GLY A 30 -3.77 18.02 -2.74
N ILE A 31 -2.83 18.65 -3.46
CA ILE A 31 -1.53 19.11 -2.93
C ILE A 31 -1.66 20.37 -2.06
N ASN A 32 -2.74 21.15 -2.19
CA ASN A 32 -2.87 22.46 -1.54
C ASN A 32 -3.55 22.43 -0.16
N ALA A 33 -3.91 21.23 0.35
CA ALA A 33 -4.56 21.12 1.65
C ALA A 33 -3.64 21.64 2.78
N GLU A 34 -2.35 21.33 2.72
CA GLU A 34 -1.37 21.78 3.70
C GLU A 34 -1.18 23.31 3.69
N GLU A 35 -1.08 23.91 2.50
CA GLU A 35 -0.96 25.37 2.35
C GLU A 35 -2.17 26.10 2.95
N LEU A 36 -3.38 25.56 2.72
CA LEU A 36 -4.62 26.12 3.24
C LEU A 36 -4.72 25.98 4.76
N VAL A 37 -4.29 24.83 5.30
CA VAL A 37 -4.22 24.58 6.75
C VAL A 37 -3.25 25.54 7.42
N GLU A 38 -2.08 25.75 6.83
CA GLU A 38 -1.06 26.66 7.36
C GLU A 38 -1.55 28.12 7.34
N ASP A 39 -2.23 28.55 6.27
CA ASP A 39 -2.87 29.88 6.20
C ASP A 39 -3.93 30.07 7.30
N TYR A 40 -4.73 29.05 7.60
CA TYR A 40 -5.69 29.11 8.71
C TYR A 40 -5.00 29.15 10.09
N LYS A 41 -3.95 28.35 10.30
CA LYS A 41 -3.15 28.36 11.54
C LYS A 41 -2.51 29.73 11.79
N GLN A 42 -1.95 30.36 10.76
CA GLN A 42 -1.38 31.72 10.84
C GLN A 42 -2.41 32.78 11.23
N LYS A 43 -3.69 32.55 10.88
CA LYS A 43 -4.82 33.42 11.25
C LYS A 43 -5.46 33.05 12.60
N ASN A 44 -4.91 32.05 13.32
CA ASN A 44 -5.48 31.47 14.54
C ASN A 44 -6.91 30.93 14.34
N ASP A 45 -7.22 30.40 13.14
CA ASP A 45 -8.50 29.75 12.82
C ASP A 45 -8.35 28.21 12.90
N ASP A 46 -8.13 27.71 14.11
CA ASP A 46 -7.90 26.27 14.35
C ASP A 46 -9.06 25.40 13.88
N TYR A 47 -10.30 25.91 13.96
CA TYR A 47 -11.48 25.19 13.49
C TYR A 47 -11.39 24.91 11.99
N ARG A 48 -11.09 25.93 11.17
CA ARG A 48 -10.95 25.72 9.73
C ARG A 48 -9.72 24.90 9.37
N ALA A 49 -8.63 25.02 10.10
CA ALA A 49 -7.46 24.17 9.92
C ALA A 49 -7.83 22.68 10.12
N ILE A 50 -8.41 22.33 11.26
CA ILE A 50 -8.85 20.96 11.58
C ILE A 50 -9.91 20.46 10.59
N MET A 51 -10.89 21.31 10.25
CA MET A 51 -11.93 20.95 9.29
C MET A 51 -11.36 20.65 7.90
N THR A 52 -10.35 21.42 7.47
CA THR A 52 -9.68 21.22 6.18
C THR A 52 -8.90 19.91 6.17
N GLU A 53 -8.12 19.63 7.21
CA GLU A 53 -7.40 18.35 7.36
C GLU A 53 -8.39 17.17 7.32
N ALA A 54 -9.49 17.26 8.08
CA ALA A 54 -10.52 16.22 8.12
C ALA A 54 -11.21 16.02 6.75
N LEU A 55 -11.56 17.10 6.05
CA LEU A 55 -12.16 16.99 4.71
C LEU A 55 -11.18 16.40 3.69
N ALA A 56 -9.91 16.80 3.72
CA ALA A 56 -8.89 16.26 2.84
C ALA A 56 -8.73 14.75 3.04
N ASP A 57 -8.64 14.29 4.29
CA ASP A 57 -8.56 12.87 4.61
C ASP A 57 -9.80 12.09 4.09
N ARG A 58 -11.02 12.61 4.31
CA ARG A 58 -12.23 11.97 3.78
C ARG A 58 -12.29 11.95 2.25
N LEU A 59 -11.77 12.98 1.57
CA LEU A 59 -11.69 13.03 0.11
C LEU A 59 -10.67 12.02 -0.44
N ALA A 60 -9.53 11.83 0.24
CA ALA A 60 -8.52 10.86 -0.17
C ALA A 60 -9.07 9.42 -0.12
N GLU A 61 -9.77 9.07 0.96
CA GLU A 61 -10.44 7.78 1.11
C GLU A 61 -11.59 7.59 0.10
N ALA A 62 -12.38 8.63 -0.13
CA ALA A 62 -13.44 8.59 -1.14
C ALA A 62 -12.87 8.38 -2.55
N PHE A 63 -11.72 8.98 -2.86
CA PHE A 63 -11.05 8.79 -4.15
C PHE A 63 -10.48 7.37 -4.28
N ALA A 64 -9.91 6.81 -3.21
CA ALA A 64 -9.48 5.41 -3.21
C ALA A 64 -10.64 4.44 -3.48
N GLU A 65 -11.82 4.67 -2.88
CA GLU A 65 -13.01 3.85 -3.14
C GLU A 65 -13.50 3.99 -4.59
N TYR A 66 -13.61 5.23 -5.08
CA TYR A 66 -14.03 5.51 -6.47
C TYR A 66 -13.09 4.87 -7.49
N MET A 67 -11.78 5.03 -7.30
CA MET A 67 -10.80 4.45 -8.21
C MET A 67 -10.81 2.92 -8.15
N HIS A 68 -11.02 2.33 -6.97
CA HIS A 68 -11.19 0.89 -6.89
C HIS A 68 -12.43 0.44 -7.68
N GLU A 69 -13.57 1.12 -7.54
CA GLU A 69 -14.78 0.87 -8.35
C GLU A 69 -14.49 0.96 -9.87
N GLU A 70 -13.80 2.01 -10.32
CA GLU A 70 -13.40 2.19 -11.72
C GLU A 70 -12.48 1.07 -12.21
N VAL A 71 -11.57 0.57 -11.37
CA VAL A 71 -10.74 -0.59 -11.69
C VAL A 71 -11.62 -1.83 -11.88
N ARG A 72 -12.50 -2.13 -10.92
CA ARG A 72 -13.35 -3.33 -10.97
C ARG A 72 -14.26 -3.35 -12.20
N LYS A 73 -14.85 -2.21 -12.53
CA LYS A 73 -15.87 -2.09 -13.60
C LYS A 73 -15.27 -1.85 -14.97
N THR A 74 -14.19 -1.07 -15.05
CA THR A 74 -13.70 -0.54 -16.33
C THR A 74 -12.27 -0.95 -16.63
N LEU A 75 -11.29 -0.58 -15.79
CA LEU A 75 -9.86 -0.74 -16.14
C LEU A 75 -9.41 -2.20 -16.13
N TRP A 76 -9.80 -2.95 -15.09
CA TRP A 76 -9.63 -4.41 -15.01
C TRP A 76 -10.87 -5.13 -15.53
N GLY A 77 -12.06 -4.61 -15.15
CA GLY A 77 -13.32 -5.00 -15.78
C GLY A 77 -13.78 -6.43 -15.46
N TYR A 78 -13.45 -6.95 -14.28
CA TYR A 78 -13.98 -8.24 -13.81
C TYR A 78 -15.40 -8.15 -13.24
N ALA A 79 -15.87 -6.94 -12.88
CA ALA A 79 -17.19 -6.69 -12.31
C ALA A 79 -17.98 -5.62 -13.10
N LYS A 80 -18.07 -5.76 -14.43
CA LYS A 80 -18.67 -4.75 -15.32
C LYS A 80 -20.11 -4.39 -15.00
N GLU A 81 -20.89 -5.37 -14.56
CA GLU A 81 -22.31 -5.22 -14.22
C GLU A 81 -22.54 -4.87 -12.74
N GLU A 82 -21.47 -4.54 -12.00
CA GLU A 82 -21.57 -4.14 -10.59
C GLU A 82 -22.44 -2.89 -10.44
N SER A 83 -23.48 -3.01 -9.61
CA SER A 83 -24.39 -1.94 -9.25
C SER A 83 -24.60 -1.94 -7.74
N LEU A 84 -23.61 -1.44 -7.00
CA LEU A 84 -23.65 -1.34 -5.54
C LEU A 84 -24.10 0.04 -5.08
N HIS A 85 -24.81 0.08 -3.95
CA HIS A 85 -25.06 1.34 -3.24
C HIS A 85 -23.86 1.69 -2.35
N LYS A 86 -23.77 2.95 -1.92
CA LYS A 86 -22.68 3.43 -1.05
C LYS A 86 -22.52 2.59 0.22
N GLU A 87 -23.64 2.17 0.83
CA GLU A 87 -23.65 1.36 2.04
C GLU A 87 -23.07 -0.04 1.81
N ASP A 88 -23.15 -0.56 0.58
CA ASP A 88 -22.57 -1.84 0.20
C ASP A 88 -21.06 -1.72 -0.03
N LEU A 89 -20.60 -0.59 -0.60
CA LEU A 89 -19.17 -0.29 -0.72
C LEU A 89 -18.49 -0.21 0.65
N LEU A 90 -19.11 0.49 1.61
CA LEU A 90 -18.61 0.58 3.00
C LEU A 90 -18.57 -0.78 3.71
N LYS A 91 -19.40 -1.72 3.28
CA LYS A 91 -19.43 -3.10 3.78
C LYS A 91 -18.53 -4.05 2.97
N ILE A 92 -17.79 -3.53 1.99
CA ILE A 92 -16.87 -4.29 1.13
C ILE A 92 -17.61 -5.47 0.46
N LYS A 93 -18.79 -5.20 -0.10
CA LYS A 93 -19.61 -6.23 -0.77
C LYS A 93 -19.26 -6.47 -2.25
N TYR A 94 -18.17 -5.90 -2.73
CA TYR A 94 -17.63 -6.18 -4.05
C TYR A 94 -16.63 -7.34 -4.01
N GLU A 95 -16.36 -7.93 -5.16
CA GLU A 95 -15.28 -8.89 -5.33
C GLU A 95 -13.93 -8.17 -5.36
N GLY A 96 -12.89 -8.83 -4.85
CA GLY A 96 -11.54 -8.30 -4.78
C GLY A 96 -11.26 -7.43 -3.55
N ILE A 97 -9.97 -7.15 -3.33
CA ILE A 97 -9.48 -6.35 -2.19
C ILE A 97 -8.42 -5.35 -2.63
N ARG A 98 -8.20 -4.34 -1.78
CA ARG A 98 -7.15 -3.32 -1.98
C ARG A 98 -6.22 -3.15 -0.77
N PRO A 99 -5.38 -4.14 -0.42
CA PRO A 99 -4.51 -4.05 0.75
C PRO A 99 -3.45 -2.96 0.55
N ALA A 100 -3.15 -2.24 1.62
CA ALA A 100 -2.19 -1.16 1.63
C ALA A 100 -0.97 -1.53 2.49
N PRO A 101 0.27 -1.24 2.05
CA PRO A 101 1.44 -1.45 2.90
C PRO A 101 1.35 -0.67 4.21
N GLY A 102 1.71 -1.32 5.32
CA GLY A 102 1.54 -0.87 6.70
C GLY A 102 0.30 -1.43 7.40
N TYR A 103 -0.65 -2.01 6.68
CA TYR A 103 -1.81 -2.67 7.29
C TYR A 103 -1.49 -4.11 7.71
N PRO A 104 -2.29 -4.75 8.60
CA PRO A 104 -2.01 -6.09 9.12
C PRO A 104 -1.79 -7.17 8.05
N SER A 105 -2.40 -7.03 6.88
CA SER A 105 -2.22 -7.94 5.74
C SER A 105 -0.93 -7.72 4.94
N GLN A 106 -0.32 -6.54 5.06
CA GLN A 106 0.90 -6.12 4.38
C GLN A 106 1.73 -5.21 5.30
N PRO A 107 2.30 -5.75 6.39
CA PRO A 107 2.89 -4.92 7.45
C PRO A 107 4.21 -4.21 7.04
N ASP A 108 4.90 -4.69 6.01
CA ASP A 108 6.13 -4.07 5.52
C ASP A 108 5.84 -2.78 4.73
N HIS A 109 6.13 -1.64 5.34
CA HIS A 109 5.97 -0.32 4.71
C HIS A 109 6.88 -0.11 3.49
N THR A 110 7.99 -0.84 3.37
CA THR A 110 8.97 -0.67 2.29
C THR A 110 8.45 -1.10 0.93
N GLU A 111 7.37 -1.87 0.87
CA GLU A 111 6.71 -2.21 -0.39
C GLU A 111 6.17 -0.97 -1.13
N LYS A 112 5.95 0.16 -0.43
CA LYS A 112 5.64 1.44 -1.08
C LYS A 112 6.75 1.88 -2.04
N LEU A 113 8.02 1.56 -1.78
CA LEU A 113 9.12 1.94 -2.67
C LEU A 113 8.98 1.28 -4.04
N VAL A 114 8.63 -0.01 -4.06
CA VAL A 114 8.37 -0.75 -5.31
C VAL A 114 7.14 -0.19 -6.02
N MET A 115 6.08 0.10 -5.26
CA MET A 115 4.88 0.73 -5.81
C MET A 115 5.18 2.10 -6.44
N TRP A 116 5.99 2.93 -5.79
CA TRP A 116 6.37 4.26 -6.30
C TRP A 116 7.18 4.18 -7.59
N GLU A 117 8.11 3.22 -7.67
CA GLU A 117 8.89 2.97 -8.87
C GLU A 117 8.00 2.57 -10.06
N LEU A 118 7.03 1.68 -9.83
CA LEU A 118 6.15 1.15 -10.88
C LEU A 118 5.04 2.13 -11.29
N LEU A 119 4.49 2.90 -10.33
CA LEU A 119 3.43 3.88 -10.58
C LEU A 119 3.97 5.21 -11.08
N GLU A 120 5.23 5.53 -10.82
CA GLU A 120 5.77 6.89 -10.95
C GLU A 120 4.90 7.90 -10.16
N ALA A 121 4.56 7.54 -8.91
CA ALA A 121 3.59 8.27 -8.09
C ALA A 121 4.03 9.71 -7.74
N ASP A 122 5.32 10.01 -7.85
CA ASP A 122 5.87 11.37 -7.77
C ASP A 122 5.32 12.28 -8.88
N LYS A 123 5.01 11.74 -10.07
CA LYS A 123 4.35 12.50 -11.16
C LYS A 123 2.93 12.91 -10.82
N ALA A 124 2.27 12.19 -9.90
CA ALA A 124 0.98 12.57 -9.34
C ALA A 124 1.11 13.54 -8.15
N GLY A 125 2.33 13.99 -7.83
CA GLY A 125 2.63 14.89 -6.72
C GLY A 125 2.59 14.21 -5.35
N ILE A 126 2.69 12.87 -5.30
CA ILE A 126 2.67 12.11 -4.06
C ILE A 126 4.09 11.63 -3.75
N GLY A 127 4.68 12.13 -2.68
CA GLY A 127 6.00 11.79 -2.18
C GLY A 127 5.97 10.75 -1.05
N LEU A 128 7.16 10.28 -0.67
CA LEU A 128 7.39 9.47 0.53
C LEU A 128 8.43 10.17 1.42
N THR A 129 8.17 10.22 2.71
CA THR A 129 9.16 10.64 3.72
C THR A 129 10.22 9.56 3.93
N GLU A 130 11.26 9.86 4.72
CA GLU A 130 12.27 8.87 5.13
C GLU A 130 11.67 7.68 5.91
N SER A 131 10.54 7.89 6.60
CA SER A 131 9.79 6.85 7.30
C SER A 131 8.71 6.19 6.45
N LEU A 132 8.65 6.51 5.14
CA LEU A 132 7.67 6.00 4.17
C LEU A 132 6.22 6.38 4.48
N ALA A 133 6.02 7.49 5.18
CA ALA A 133 4.73 8.18 5.20
C ALA A 133 4.53 8.88 3.86
N MET A 134 3.29 8.95 3.38
CA MET A 134 2.97 9.63 2.12
C MET A 134 2.81 11.14 2.34
N THR A 135 3.26 11.93 1.37
CA THR A 135 3.05 13.40 1.35
C THR A 135 2.36 13.79 0.04
N PRO A 136 1.19 14.46 0.05
CA PRO A 136 0.49 14.97 1.23
C PRO A 136 -0.07 13.88 2.16
N PRO A 137 -0.29 14.14 3.47
CA PRO A 137 -0.84 13.18 4.41
C PRO A 137 -2.19 12.60 3.99
N ALA A 138 -3.04 13.41 3.34
CA ALA A 138 -4.30 12.99 2.75
C ALA A 138 -4.07 12.23 1.44
N SER A 139 -3.36 11.09 1.54
CA SER A 139 -3.05 10.20 0.43
C SER A 139 -3.30 8.76 0.82
N VAL A 140 -3.70 7.95 -0.16
CA VAL A 140 -3.94 6.51 -0.01
C VAL A 140 -3.20 5.78 -1.13
N SER A 141 -2.56 4.67 -0.81
CA SER A 141 -1.96 3.78 -1.80
C SER A 141 -2.20 2.33 -1.42
N GLY A 142 -2.28 1.45 -2.40
CA GLY A 142 -2.40 0.01 -2.17
C GLY A 142 -2.22 -0.82 -3.43
N LEU A 143 -2.21 -2.13 -3.23
CA LEU A 143 -2.36 -3.11 -4.31
C LEU A 143 -3.84 -3.36 -4.59
N LEU A 144 -4.13 -4.04 -5.69
CA LEU A 144 -5.46 -4.42 -6.12
C LEU A 144 -5.43 -5.91 -6.50
N PHE A 145 -6.29 -6.71 -5.87
CA PHE A 145 -6.47 -8.13 -6.17
C PHE A 145 -7.88 -8.36 -6.68
N GLY A 146 -8.01 -9.06 -7.82
CA GLY A 146 -9.31 -9.41 -8.42
C GLY A 146 -9.81 -10.81 -8.06
N HIS A 147 -9.05 -11.60 -7.30
CA HIS A 147 -9.46 -12.97 -6.96
C HIS A 147 -10.71 -12.94 -6.05
N PRO A 148 -11.78 -13.70 -6.34
CA PRO A 148 -13.05 -13.64 -5.60
C PRO A 148 -12.91 -14.06 -4.13
N ASP A 149 -12.00 -15.00 -3.83
CA ASP A 149 -11.72 -15.44 -2.45
C ASP A 149 -10.70 -14.57 -1.71
N SER A 150 -10.20 -13.50 -2.34
CA SER A 150 -9.26 -12.59 -1.68
C SER A 150 -9.93 -11.89 -0.50
N LYS A 151 -9.20 -11.81 0.62
CA LYS A 151 -9.73 -11.25 1.87
C LYS A 151 -8.63 -10.63 2.70
N TYR A 152 -9.00 -9.66 3.52
CA TYR A 152 -8.10 -9.10 4.52
C TYR A 152 -7.85 -10.12 5.64
N PHE A 153 -6.59 -10.30 6.00
CA PHE A 153 -6.17 -11.10 7.14
C PHE A 153 -4.98 -10.42 7.82
N ALA A 154 -4.72 -10.75 9.09
CA ALA A 154 -3.49 -10.32 9.74
C ALA A 154 -2.41 -11.38 9.51
N VAL A 155 -1.23 -10.97 9.06
CA VAL A 155 -0.05 -11.87 8.95
C VAL A 155 0.28 -12.46 10.33
N GLY A 156 0.02 -11.71 11.40
CA GLY A 156 0.33 -12.12 12.75
C GLY A 156 1.83 -11.97 13.05
N GLN A 157 2.33 -12.79 13.95
CA GLN A 157 3.73 -12.79 14.35
C GLN A 157 4.52 -13.81 13.51
N ILE A 158 5.67 -13.41 12.98
CA ILE A 158 6.53 -14.24 12.13
C ILE A 158 7.75 -14.76 12.91
N THR A 159 8.21 -15.94 12.53
CA THR A 159 9.39 -16.57 13.11
C THR A 159 10.68 -15.94 12.60
N LYS A 160 11.79 -16.20 13.31
CA LYS A 160 13.14 -15.86 12.83
C LYS A 160 13.46 -16.48 11.47
N GLU A 161 12.97 -17.70 11.20
CA GLU A 161 13.14 -18.37 9.92
C GLU A 161 12.48 -17.59 8.78
N GLN A 162 11.22 -17.18 8.94
CA GLN A 162 10.51 -16.39 7.94
C GLN A 162 11.12 -14.99 7.77
N ALA A 163 11.55 -14.35 8.86
CA ALA A 163 12.23 -13.05 8.80
C ALA A 163 13.56 -13.13 8.03
N THR A 164 14.33 -14.21 8.22
CA THR A 164 15.59 -14.46 7.51
C THR A 164 15.35 -14.71 6.02
N ASP A 165 14.36 -15.53 5.67
CA ASP A 165 13.97 -15.77 4.27
C ASP A 165 13.50 -14.47 3.58
N TYR A 166 12.71 -13.63 4.28
CA TYR A 166 12.31 -12.32 3.77
C TYR A 166 13.48 -11.35 3.59
N GLN A 167 14.42 -11.33 4.54
CA GLN A 167 15.67 -10.56 4.44
C GLN A 167 16.44 -10.92 3.15
N GLU A 168 16.59 -12.21 2.85
CA GLU A 168 17.30 -12.68 1.65
C GLU A 168 16.61 -12.22 0.36
N ARG A 169 15.29 -12.40 0.25
CA ARG A 169 14.50 -11.94 -0.91
C ARG A 169 14.61 -10.43 -1.14
N LYS A 170 14.60 -9.66 -0.05
CA LYS A 170 14.75 -8.19 -0.07
C LYS A 170 16.21 -7.75 -0.20
N SER A 171 17.15 -8.68 -0.13
CA SER A 171 18.59 -8.41 -0.13
C SER A 171 18.98 -7.38 0.94
N TRP A 172 18.40 -7.54 2.13
CA TRP A 172 18.66 -6.69 3.28
C TRP A 172 19.76 -7.28 4.17
N ASP A 173 20.40 -6.41 4.95
CA ASP A 173 21.09 -6.85 6.16
C ASP A 173 20.07 -7.11 7.29
N THR A 174 20.50 -7.83 8.32
CA THR A 174 19.64 -8.22 9.44
C THR A 174 19.10 -7.03 10.21
N LYS A 175 19.89 -5.97 10.43
CA LYS A 175 19.45 -4.76 11.16
C LYS A 175 18.32 -4.06 10.40
N THR A 176 18.43 -3.98 9.07
CA THR A 176 17.39 -3.41 8.20
C THR A 176 16.11 -4.24 8.22
N ALA A 177 16.20 -5.57 8.09
CA ALA A 177 15.04 -6.45 8.13
C ALA A 177 14.32 -6.37 9.48
N GLU A 178 15.06 -6.48 10.59
CA GLU A 178 14.50 -6.42 11.94
C GLU A 178 13.90 -5.05 12.25
N LYS A 179 14.46 -3.95 11.74
CA LYS A 179 13.88 -2.61 11.88
C LYS A 179 12.49 -2.51 11.24
N TRP A 180 12.34 -2.93 9.99
CA TRP A 180 11.09 -2.77 9.24
C TRP A 180 10.03 -3.80 9.62
N LEU A 181 10.43 -5.02 9.98
CA LEU A 181 9.53 -6.09 10.39
C LEU A 181 9.24 -6.09 11.90
N ARG A 182 9.88 -5.23 12.69
CA ARG A 182 9.78 -5.16 14.16
C ARG A 182 8.37 -5.39 14.73
N PRO A 183 7.30 -4.79 14.20
CA PRO A 183 5.96 -4.95 14.78
C PRO A 183 5.41 -6.38 14.74
N ILE A 184 5.98 -7.25 13.89
CA ILE A 184 5.51 -8.61 13.66
C ILE A 184 6.52 -9.70 14.03
N LEU A 185 7.65 -9.38 14.67
CA LEU A 185 8.65 -10.40 15.05
C LEU A 185 8.27 -11.10 16.35
N ASN A 186 8.27 -12.43 16.35
CA ASN A 186 8.01 -13.23 17.56
C ASN A 186 9.26 -13.58 18.39
N TYR A 187 10.38 -12.90 18.13
CA TYR A 187 11.67 -13.18 18.76
C TYR A 187 12.38 -11.87 19.12
N ASP A 188 13.27 -11.94 20.12
CA ASP A 188 14.01 -10.78 20.57
C ASP A 188 15.10 -10.39 19.57
N THR A 189 15.20 -9.09 19.30
CA THR A 189 16.20 -8.48 18.40
C THR A 189 17.19 -7.63 19.19
N ASP A 190 18.46 -7.66 18.82
CA ASP A 190 19.50 -6.83 19.46
C ASP A 190 19.59 -5.39 18.90
N VAL A 191 18.65 -4.98 18.03
CA VAL A 191 18.68 -3.69 17.33
C VAL A 191 18.42 -2.53 18.30
N GLN A 192 19.47 -1.78 18.61
CA GLN A 192 19.36 -0.45 19.23
C GLN A 192 19.01 0.59 18.16
N GLU A 193 18.10 1.52 18.48
CA GLU A 193 17.68 2.60 17.59
C GLU A 193 18.86 3.51 17.22
N GLU A 194 19.32 3.42 15.97
CA GLU A 194 20.20 4.43 15.38
C GLU A 194 19.52 5.04 14.14
N THR A 195 19.33 6.35 14.22
CA THR A 195 18.75 7.21 13.19
C THR A 195 19.68 7.31 11.97
N THR A 196 19.07 7.19 10.77
CA THR A 196 19.59 7.49 9.42
C THR A 196 20.72 6.61 8.84
N MET A 197 20.37 5.83 7.81
CA MET A 197 21.29 5.40 6.75
C MET A 197 20.67 5.67 5.37
N ARG A 198 21.52 6.09 4.42
CA ARG A 198 21.16 6.49 3.05
C ARG A 198 20.82 5.28 2.19
N PHE A 199 19.72 5.37 1.46
CA PHE A 199 19.28 4.39 0.47
C PHE A 199 20.20 4.40 -0.76
N VAL A 200 20.51 3.20 -1.27
CA VAL A 200 21.19 2.98 -2.56
C VAL A 200 20.16 2.35 -3.51
N PRO A 201 19.73 3.03 -4.58
CA PRO A 201 18.78 2.48 -5.55
C PRO A 201 19.32 1.20 -6.19
N ARG A 202 18.45 0.21 -6.42
CA ARG A 202 18.78 -0.98 -7.21
C ARG A 202 18.93 -0.58 -8.69
N GLU A 203 19.87 -1.21 -9.38
CA GLU A 203 19.97 -1.10 -10.84
C GLU A 203 18.73 -1.69 -11.49
N ARG A 204 18.16 -0.93 -12.44
CA ARG A 204 16.96 -1.26 -13.22
C ARG A 204 17.06 -2.70 -13.76
N ALA A 205 16.05 -3.53 -13.47
CA ALA A 205 15.92 -4.81 -14.16
C ALA A 205 15.84 -4.56 -15.68
N PRO A 206 16.52 -5.37 -16.52
CA PRO A 206 16.49 -5.16 -17.96
C PRO A 206 15.06 -5.31 -18.50
N ASP A 207 14.68 -4.39 -19.40
CA ASP A 207 13.38 -4.34 -20.07
C ASP A 207 12.95 -5.73 -20.54
N TYR A 208 11.75 -6.14 -20.14
CA TYR A 208 11.08 -7.33 -20.64
C TYR A 208 10.61 -7.04 -22.09
N GLN A 209 11.55 -7.05 -23.02
CA GLN A 209 11.27 -6.99 -24.46
C GLN A 209 10.66 -8.31 -24.92
N GLU A 210 9.50 -8.16 -25.56
CA GLU A 210 8.66 -9.14 -26.25
C GLU A 210 9.38 -10.42 -26.71
N ARG A 211 8.86 -11.59 -26.28
CA ARG A 211 8.99 -12.81 -27.07
C ARG A 211 7.64 -13.13 -27.71
N LYS A 212 7.64 -13.05 -29.04
CA LYS A 212 6.62 -13.59 -29.94
C LYS A 212 6.40 -15.09 -29.72
#